data_AF-A0A4V3W8W0-F1
#
_entry.id   AF-A0A4V3W8W0-F1
#
_cell.length_a   1.000
_cell.length_b   1.000
_cell.length_c   1.000
_cell.angle_alpha   90.00
_cell.angle_beta   90.00
_cell.angle_gamma   90.00
#
_symmetry.space_group_name_H-M   'P 1'
#
loop_
_entity.id
_entity.type
_entity.pdbx_description
1 polymer ?
#
loop_
_entity_poly.entity_id
_entity_poly.type
_entity_poly.pdbx_seq_one_letter_code
_entity_poly.pdbx_strand_id
1 'polypeptide(L)'
;MKKKRSPKWHRDELILTLNLYFDQNSGSFMSDNPKIIALSKTLNKLPIHPKEVKAESFRNPNGVAMKLSNFTAIDPSKTTKGLESYSKLDEKTFFEFCDRLDELKRISSIIEHSLGEIEILNELNKIEDEDSDIINEAFEGEIVYKLHKSRERNSKLTDSKKKEVLKKTGKLECEICSFDFYKTYGEVGKGFIECHHIKQLSTYQVSQKTKSEDLALVCSNCHRMLHRNRNDMSIKTLKNKINQDK
;
A
#
# COMPACT_ATOMS: atom_id res chain seq x y z
N MET A 1 -17.89 7.36 31.93
CA MET A 1 -17.50 7.68 30.53
C MET A 1 -17.54 6.41 29.69
N LYS A 2 -18.27 6.36 28.57
CA LYS A 2 -18.29 5.17 27.69
C LYS A 2 -16.91 4.99 27.06
N LYS A 3 -16.22 3.87 27.33
CA LYS A 3 -14.95 3.52 26.68
C LYS A 3 -15.14 3.57 25.15
N LYS A 4 -14.37 4.43 24.47
CA LYS A 4 -14.39 4.54 23.00
C LYS A 4 -13.99 3.17 22.43
N ARG A 5 -14.87 2.55 21.64
CA ARG A 5 -14.58 1.26 21.01
C ARG A 5 -13.42 1.43 20.02
N SER A 6 -12.47 0.49 20.09
CA SER A 6 -11.35 0.44 19.15
C SER A 6 -11.87 0.21 17.72
N PRO A 7 -11.29 0.86 16.69
CA PRO A 7 -11.58 0.59 15.29
C PRO A 7 -11.49 -0.90 14.92
N LYS A 8 -12.29 -1.30 13.90
CA LYS A 8 -12.25 -2.65 13.32
C LYS A 8 -10.85 -2.95 12.75
N TRP A 9 -10.47 -4.23 12.73
CA TRP A 9 -9.23 -4.68 12.10
C TRP A 9 -9.27 -4.44 10.59
N HIS A 10 -8.19 -3.88 10.07
CA HIS A 10 -7.94 -3.69 8.66
C HIS A 10 -7.17 -4.89 8.08
N ARG A 11 -7.31 -5.13 6.77
CA ARG A 11 -6.67 -6.25 6.08
C ARG A 11 -5.14 -6.27 6.24
N ASP A 12 -4.48 -5.13 6.05
CA ASP A 12 -3.01 -5.02 6.20
C ASP A 12 -2.56 -5.36 7.64
N GLU A 13 -3.37 -5.01 8.65
CA GLU A 13 -3.11 -5.39 10.05
C GLU A 13 -3.23 -6.91 10.24
N LEU A 14 -4.22 -7.54 9.59
CA LEU A 14 -4.41 -8.99 9.62
C LEU A 14 -3.29 -9.71 8.88
N ILE A 15 -2.80 -9.18 7.76
CA ILE A 15 -1.67 -9.76 7.02
C ILE A 15 -0.41 -9.81 7.90
N LEU A 16 -0.06 -8.70 8.56
CA LEU A 16 1.09 -8.66 9.48
C LEU A 16 0.90 -9.62 10.67
N THR A 17 -0.31 -9.69 11.22
CA THR A 17 -0.63 -10.57 12.35
C THR A 17 -0.61 -12.04 11.95
N LEU A 18 -1.14 -12.37 10.77
CA LEU A 18 -1.16 -13.72 10.22
C LEU A 18 0.25 -14.18 9.83
N ASN A 19 1.11 -13.27 9.36
CA ASN A 19 2.52 -13.58 9.12
C ASN A 19 3.24 -13.99 10.41
N LEU A 20 2.95 -13.33 11.55
CA LEU A 20 3.45 -13.77 12.86
C LEU A 20 2.81 -15.10 13.30
N TYR A 21 1.54 -15.34 13.01
CA TYR A 21 0.87 -16.61 13.34
C TYR A 21 1.55 -17.83 12.72
N PHE A 22 1.93 -17.73 11.44
CA PHE A 22 2.61 -18.81 10.72
C PHE A 22 4.14 -18.85 10.94
N ASP A 23 4.70 -17.92 11.73
CA ASP A 23 6.11 -18.00 12.14
C ASP A 23 6.29 -19.18 13.11
N GLN A 24 7.09 -20.17 12.70
CA GLN A 24 7.41 -21.35 13.50
C GLN A 24 8.12 -21.01 14.82
N ASN A 25 8.74 -19.82 14.89
CA ASN A 25 9.42 -19.32 16.08
C ASN A 25 8.58 -18.29 16.85
N SER A 26 7.27 -18.18 16.57
CA SER A 26 6.39 -17.16 17.17
C SER A 26 6.29 -17.30 18.69
N GLY A 27 6.51 -18.49 19.26
CA GLY A 27 6.45 -18.73 20.69
C GLY A 27 5.00 -18.79 21.21
N SER A 28 4.79 -18.44 22.48
CA SER A 28 3.44 -18.41 23.08
C SER A 28 2.64 -17.18 22.63
N PHE A 29 1.32 -17.33 22.47
CA PHE A 29 0.42 -16.21 22.16
C PHE A 29 0.04 -15.42 23.42
N MET A 30 1.05 -14.97 24.15
CA MET A 30 0.92 -14.19 25.38
C MET A 30 1.38 -12.75 25.15
N SER A 31 0.76 -11.81 25.86
CA SER A 31 0.99 -10.37 25.66
C SER A 31 2.40 -9.88 26.02
N ASP A 32 3.13 -10.66 26.82
CA ASP A 32 4.52 -10.42 27.21
C ASP A 32 5.54 -10.92 26.18
N ASN A 33 5.09 -11.67 25.17
CA ASN A 33 5.96 -12.16 24.11
C ASN A 33 6.60 -10.98 23.34
N PRO A 34 7.94 -10.89 23.27
CA PRO A 34 8.64 -9.80 22.59
C PRO A 34 8.22 -9.58 21.14
N LYS A 35 7.86 -10.64 20.40
CA LYS A 35 7.40 -10.54 19.00
C LYS A 35 6.00 -9.93 18.92
N ILE A 36 5.11 -10.26 19.86
CA ILE A 36 3.77 -9.67 19.95
C ILE A 36 3.87 -8.18 20.33
N ILE A 37 4.77 -7.84 21.24
CA ILE A 37 5.07 -6.44 21.60
C ILE A 37 5.63 -5.67 20.39
N ALA A 38 6.55 -6.26 19.64
CA ALA A 38 7.11 -5.66 18.43
C ALA A 38 6.02 -5.44 17.37
N LEU A 39 5.20 -6.46 17.09
CA LEU A 39 4.08 -6.34 16.16
C LEU A 39 3.08 -5.28 16.60
N SER A 40 2.75 -5.21 17.90
CA SER A 40 1.89 -4.16 18.45
C SER A 40 2.42 -2.76 18.17
N LYS A 41 3.73 -2.54 18.31
CA LYS A 41 4.39 -1.27 17.94
C LYS A 41 4.25 -0.98 16.44
N THR A 42 4.51 -1.97 15.58
CA THR A 42 4.36 -1.83 14.11
C THR A 42 2.93 -1.49 13.71
N LEU A 43 1.93 -2.20 14.24
CA LEU A 43 0.51 -1.95 13.97
C LEU A 43 0.08 -0.54 14.38
N ASN A 44 0.60 -0.05 15.51
CA ASN A 44 0.30 1.31 16.00
C ASN A 44 0.86 2.42 15.11
N LYS A 45 1.96 2.14 14.39
CA LYS A 45 2.60 3.07 13.45
C LYS A 45 1.89 3.13 12.10
N LEU A 46 1.05 2.16 11.75
CA LEU A 46 0.39 2.12 10.44
C LEU A 46 -0.49 3.38 10.23
N PRO A 47 -0.38 4.04 9.06
CA PRO A 47 -1.14 5.23 8.72
C PRO A 47 -2.55 4.89 8.19
N ILE A 48 -3.22 3.91 8.80
CA ILE A 48 -4.56 3.44 8.40
C ILE A 48 -5.64 4.19 9.19
N HIS A 49 -5.43 4.28 10.50
CA HIS A 49 -6.40 4.90 11.40
C HIS A 49 -5.89 6.28 11.87
N PRO A 50 -6.73 7.33 11.82
CA PRO A 50 -6.40 8.63 12.39
C PRO A 50 -6.04 8.53 13.87
N LYS A 51 -5.17 9.43 14.37
CA LYS A 51 -4.72 9.37 15.78
C LYS A 51 -5.88 9.55 16.76
N GLU A 52 -6.89 10.32 16.37
CA GLU A 52 -8.05 10.69 17.16
C GLU A 52 -8.97 9.50 17.45
N VAL A 53 -8.93 8.44 16.61
CA VAL A 53 -9.75 7.23 16.79
C VAL A 53 -9.03 6.10 17.52
N LYS A 54 -7.72 6.22 17.75
CA LYS A 54 -6.92 5.21 18.46
C LYS A 54 -7.19 5.33 19.96
N ALA A 55 -7.99 4.40 20.49
CA ALA A 55 -8.17 4.26 21.94
C ALA A 55 -6.87 3.78 22.61
N GLU A 56 -6.76 3.90 23.93
CA GLU A 56 -5.60 3.40 24.71
C GLU A 56 -5.36 1.88 24.52
N SER A 57 -6.42 1.13 24.22
CA SER A 57 -6.36 -0.31 23.91
C SER A 57 -6.14 -0.62 22.43
N PHE A 58 -5.89 0.38 21.58
CA PHE A 58 -5.74 0.21 20.14
C PHE A 58 -4.50 -0.64 19.82
N ARG A 59 -4.73 -1.82 19.25
CA ARG A 59 -3.69 -2.78 18.81
C ARG A 59 -2.60 -3.02 19.85
N ASN A 60 -2.94 -2.96 21.14
CA ASN A 60 -2.01 -3.25 22.23
C ASN A 60 -1.62 -4.76 22.24
N PRO A 61 -0.57 -5.17 22.98
CA PRO A 61 -0.10 -6.56 22.96
C PRO A 61 -1.19 -7.59 23.30
N ASN A 62 -2.10 -7.26 24.23
CA ASN A 62 -3.26 -8.09 24.56
C ASN A 62 -4.20 -8.29 23.35
N GLY A 63 -4.51 -7.22 22.63
CA GLY A 63 -5.36 -7.28 21.44
C GLY A 63 -4.72 -8.08 20.30
N VAL A 64 -3.40 -8.00 20.15
CA VAL A 64 -2.64 -8.79 19.18
C VAL A 64 -2.62 -10.27 19.57
N ALA A 65 -2.32 -10.59 20.83
CA ALA A 65 -2.36 -11.96 21.35
C ALA A 65 -3.75 -12.58 21.18
N MET A 66 -4.81 -11.84 21.51
CA MET A 66 -6.19 -12.27 21.28
C MET A 66 -6.47 -12.52 19.79
N LYS A 67 -5.94 -11.68 18.89
CA LYS A 67 -6.11 -11.88 17.44
C LYS A 67 -5.38 -13.13 16.94
N LEU A 68 -4.20 -13.44 17.45
CA LEU A 68 -3.49 -14.70 17.14
C LEU A 68 -4.31 -15.92 17.62
N SER A 69 -4.89 -15.84 18.82
CA SER A 69 -5.80 -16.87 19.34
C SER A 69 -7.09 -16.99 18.52
N ASN A 70 -7.57 -15.93 17.87
CA ASN A 70 -8.70 -16.07 16.95
C ASN A 70 -8.33 -16.90 15.71
N PHE A 71 -7.09 -16.80 15.20
CA PHE A 71 -6.66 -17.61 14.06
C PHE A 71 -6.55 -19.10 14.41
N THR A 72 -6.22 -19.47 15.65
CA THR A 72 -6.23 -20.88 16.07
C THR A 72 -7.62 -21.52 16.01
N ALA A 73 -8.68 -20.71 16.12
CA ALA A 73 -10.06 -21.17 15.97
C ALA A 73 -10.49 -21.35 14.50
N ILE A 74 -9.74 -20.79 13.55
CA ILE A 74 -9.97 -20.93 12.10
C ILE A 74 -9.10 -22.04 11.52
N ASP A 75 -7.89 -22.20 12.04
CA ASP A 75 -6.87 -23.12 11.54
C ASP A 75 -7.30 -24.59 11.65
N PRO A 76 -7.59 -25.28 10.52
CA PRO A 76 -8.02 -26.68 10.53
C PRO A 76 -6.97 -27.65 11.09
N SER A 77 -5.71 -27.25 11.15
CA SER A 77 -4.62 -28.06 11.72
C SER A 77 -4.60 -28.05 13.25
N LYS A 78 -5.33 -27.12 13.90
CA LYS A 78 -5.42 -27.01 15.35
C LYS A 78 -6.68 -27.70 15.86
N THR A 79 -6.52 -28.56 16.87
CA THR A 79 -7.62 -29.35 17.46
C THR A 79 -8.29 -28.64 18.64
N THR A 80 -8.10 -27.33 18.80
CA THR A 80 -8.48 -26.59 20.01
C THR A 80 -9.96 -26.17 20.02
N LYS A 81 -10.68 -26.57 21.08
CA LYS A 81 -11.98 -26.02 21.52
C LYS A 81 -11.81 -24.64 22.19
N GLY A 82 -11.20 -23.68 21.49
CA GLY A 82 -10.95 -22.32 21.98
C GLY A 82 -12.15 -21.38 21.79
N LEU A 83 -12.00 -20.10 22.16
CA LEU A 83 -13.01 -19.05 21.96
C LEU A 83 -13.45 -18.97 20.47
N GLU A 84 -14.72 -19.28 20.21
CA GLU A 84 -15.34 -19.37 18.87
C GLU A 84 -15.70 -18.00 18.27
N SER A 85 -14.81 -17.02 18.35
CA SER A 85 -15.13 -15.67 17.87
C SER A 85 -14.02 -15.06 17.01
N TYR A 86 -14.06 -15.40 15.73
CA TYR A 86 -13.34 -14.69 14.67
C TYR A 86 -14.29 -13.83 13.82
N SER A 87 -13.74 -12.83 13.13
CA SER A 87 -14.51 -12.03 12.18
C SER A 87 -14.51 -12.68 10.80
N LYS A 88 -15.51 -12.36 9.95
CA LYS A 88 -15.51 -12.80 8.53
C LYS A 88 -14.25 -12.36 7.77
N LEU A 89 -13.66 -11.22 8.15
CA LEU A 89 -12.42 -10.75 7.53
C LEU A 89 -11.20 -11.56 8.02
N ASP A 90 -11.21 -12.00 9.28
CA ASP A 90 -10.18 -12.88 9.82
C ASP A 90 -10.15 -14.20 9.03
N GLU A 91 -11.33 -14.83 8.86
CA GLU A 91 -11.52 -16.08 8.12
C GLU A 91 -11.10 -15.95 6.66
N LYS A 92 -11.62 -14.91 5.97
CA LYS A 92 -11.27 -14.63 4.57
C LYS A 92 -9.76 -14.46 4.40
N THR A 93 -9.12 -13.69 5.27
CA THR A 93 -7.67 -13.42 5.17
C THR A 93 -6.86 -14.68 5.50
N PHE A 94 -7.31 -15.48 6.47
CA PHE A 94 -6.66 -16.74 6.82
C PHE A 94 -6.65 -17.71 5.64
N PHE A 95 -7.83 -18.05 5.10
CA PHE A 95 -7.95 -19.00 3.99
C PHE A 95 -7.35 -18.48 2.68
N GLU A 96 -7.22 -17.17 2.54
CA GLU A 96 -6.51 -16.60 1.41
C GLU A 96 -5.02 -16.97 1.40
N PHE A 97 -4.38 -17.07 2.57
CA PHE A 97 -2.93 -17.19 2.70
C PHE A 97 -2.43 -18.50 3.34
N CYS A 98 -3.30 -19.33 3.91
CA CYS A 98 -2.90 -20.58 4.58
C CYS A 98 -2.06 -21.50 3.70
N ASP A 99 -2.35 -21.55 2.39
CA ASP A 99 -1.59 -22.34 1.40
C ASP A 99 -0.59 -21.51 0.58
N ARG A 100 -0.44 -20.21 0.89
CA ARG A 100 0.38 -19.25 0.15
C ARG A 100 1.29 -18.45 1.06
N LEU A 101 2.03 -19.15 1.94
CA LEU A 101 2.88 -18.55 2.97
C LEU A 101 4.01 -17.68 2.41
N ASP A 102 4.57 -18.03 1.26
CA ASP A 102 5.60 -17.20 0.62
C ASP A 102 5.03 -15.86 0.13
N GLU A 103 3.80 -15.88 -0.39
CA GLU A 103 3.09 -14.67 -0.78
C GLU A 103 2.75 -13.80 0.44
N LEU A 104 2.28 -14.42 1.53
CA LEU A 104 2.02 -13.75 2.80
C LEU A 104 3.27 -13.04 3.33
N LYS A 105 4.41 -13.75 3.40
CA LYS A 105 5.70 -13.19 3.85
C LYS A 105 6.15 -12.04 2.97
N ARG A 106 6.02 -12.18 1.65
CA ARG A 106 6.35 -11.13 0.68
C ARG A 106 5.51 -9.88 0.92
N ILE A 107 4.19 -10.01 1.03
CA ILE A 107 3.29 -8.87 1.24
C ILE A 107 3.53 -8.23 2.61
N SER A 108 3.73 -9.03 3.67
CA SER A 108 4.10 -8.54 5.00
C SER A 108 5.37 -7.69 4.96
N SER A 109 6.42 -8.18 4.30
CA SER A 109 7.69 -7.46 4.16
C SER A 109 7.52 -6.15 3.39
N ILE A 110 6.69 -6.13 2.35
CA ILE A 110 6.37 -4.90 1.60
C ILE A 110 5.67 -3.89 2.50
N ILE A 111 4.70 -4.29 3.32
CA ILE A 111 4.00 -3.40 4.25
C ILE A 111 4.98 -2.80 5.27
N GLU A 112 5.87 -3.61 5.86
CA GLU A 112 6.86 -3.16 6.83
C GLU A 112 7.89 -2.21 6.23
N HIS A 113 8.43 -2.53 5.05
CA HIS A 113 9.33 -1.64 4.34
C HIS A 113 8.64 -0.33 3.97
N SER A 114 7.38 -0.43 3.52
CA SER A 114 6.59 0.73 3.16
C SER A 114 6.43 1.71 4.32
N LEU A 115 6.23 1.17 5.53
CA LEU A 115 6.13 1.99 6.73
C LEU A 115 7.43 2.78 6.99
N GLY A 116 8.60 2.13 6.85
CA GLY A 116 9.90 2.79 6.99
C GLY A 116 10.10 3.92 5.99
N GLU A 117 9.68 3.73 4.74
CA GLU A 117 9.74 4.79 3.72
C GLU A 117 8.77 5.94 3.97
N ILE A 118 7.56 5.67 4.49
CA ILE A 118 6.62 6.72 4.88
C ILE A 118 7.20 7.55 6.02
N GLU A 119 7.84 6.92 7.00
CA GLU A 119 8.52 7.62 8.10
C GLU A 119 9.61 8.56 7.52
N ILE A 120 10.45 8.06 6.61
CA ILE A 120 11.50 8.85 5.94
C ILE A 120 10.89 10.00 5.11
N LEU A 121 9.86 9.73 4.32
CA LEU A 121 9.20 10.75 3.48
C LEU A 121 8.54 11.84 4.32
N ASN A 122 7.91 11.48 5.44
CA ASN A 122 7.32 12.46 6.35
C ASN A 122 8.40 13.32 7.02
N GLU A 123 9.57 12.76 7.32
CA GLU A 123 10.70 13.54 7.83
C GLU A 123 11.26 14.51 6.78
N LEU A 124 11.36 14.08 5.52
CA LEU A 124 11.80 14.92 4.41
C LEU A 124 10.78 16.01 4.05
N ASN A 125 9.48 15.70 4.06
CA ASN A 125 8.42 16.65 3.72
C ASN A 125 8.16 17.69 4.82
N LYS A 126 8.57 17.45 6.06
CA LYS A 126 8.60 18.50 7.09
C LYS A 126 9.57 19.66 6.75
N ILE A 127 10.36 19.53 5.69
CA ILE A 127 11.33 20.52 5.21
C ILE A 127 10.77 21.33 4.00
N GLU A 128 9.67 20.92 3.37
CA GLU A 128 9.06 21.60 2.20
C GLU A 128 7.51 21.63 2.34
N ASP A 129 6.95 22.76 2.82
CA ASP A 129 5.55 23.29 2.81
C ASP A 129 4.28 22.41 3.00
N GLU A 130 3.26 23.01 3.64
CA GLU A 130 2.12 22.42 4.38
C GLU A 130 0.96 21.77 3.58
N ASP A 131 0.99 21.66 2.26
CA ASP A 131 -0.18 21.20 1.48
C ASP A 131 -0.23 19.67 1.27
N SER A 132 -0.44 18.92 2.35
CA SER A 132 -0.77 17.48 2.25
C SER A 132 -2.13 17.14 2.86
N ASP A 133 -3.19 17.61 2.21
CA ASP A 133 -4.54 17.08 2.38
C ASP A 133 -4.61 15.62 1.90
N ILE A 134 -4.17 14.70 2.76
CA ILE A 134 -4.34 13.26 2.61
C ILE A 134 -5.29 12.80 3.70
N ILE A 135 -6.59 13.05 3.53
CA ILE A 135 -7.57 12.52 4.46
C ILE A 135 -8.77 11.90 3.73
N ASN A 136 -9.06 10.67 4.17
CA ASN A 136 -10.32 9.94 4.12
C ASN A 136 -10.69 9.25 2.81
N GLU A 137 -10.32 7.97 2.69
CA GLU A 137 -11.28 6.88 2.43
C GLU A 137 -10.60 5.50 2.57
N ALA A 138 -11.24 4.60 3.32
CA ALA A 138 -10.70 3.30 3.70
C ALA A 138 -10.89 2.25 2.58
N PHE A 139 -9.80 1.82 1.93
CA PHE A 139 -9.81 0.68 1.02
C PHE A 139 -8.52 -0.16 1.12
N GLU A 140 -8.69 -1.48 1.01
CA GLU A 140 -7.66 -2.52 1.13
C GLU A 140 -6.38 -2.20 0.32
N GLY A 141 -5.19 -2.32 0.95
CA GLY A 141 -3.88 -1.98 0.34
C GLY A 141 -3.41 -0.53 0.56
N GLU A 142 -4.04 0.20 1.49
CA GLU A 142 -3.86 1.63 1.74
C GLU A 142 -2.39 2.06 1.91
N ILE A 143 -1.54 1.27 2.56
CA ILE A 143 -0.15 1.67 2.85
C ILE A 143 0.70 1.69 1.58
N VAL A 144 0.62 0.59 0.83
CA VAL A 144 1.33 0.42 -0.44
C VAL A 144 0.82 1.44 -1.45
N TYR A 145 -0.50 1.60 -1.55
CA TYR A 145 -1.11 2.59 -2.43
C TYR A 145 -0.73 4.04 -2.06
N LYS A 146 -0.67 4.39 -0.77
CA LYS A 146 -0.24 5.71 -0.29
C LYS A 146 1.19 6.02 -0.68
N LEU A 147 2.11 5.07 -0.52
CA LEU A 147 3.48 5.23 -0.97
C LEU A 147 3.59 5.40 -2.47
N HIS A 148 2.85 4.59 -3.23
CA HIS A 148 2.82 4.67 -4.68
C HIS A 148 2.45 6.08 -5.13
N LYS A 149 1.35 6.62 -4.59
CA LYS A 149 0.87 7.97 -4.88
C LYS A 149 1.83 9.07 -4.42
N SER A 150 2.49 8.90 -3.27
CA SER A 150 3.50 9.85 -2.78
C SER A 150 4.72 9.90 -3.69
N ARG A 151 5.22 8.74 -4.13
CA ARG A 151 6.34 8.65 -5.07
C ARG A 151 5.99 9.25 -6.43
N GLU A 152 4.78 9.03 -6.95
CA GLU A 152 4.29 9.68 -8.19
C GLU A 152 4.31 11.20 -8.11
N ARG A 153 4.12 11.77 -6.92
CA ARG A 153 4.13 13.21 -6.66
C ARG A 153 5.51 13.78 -6.38
N ASN A 154 6.57 12.97 -6.37
CA ASN A 154 7.93 13.49 -6.19
C ASN A 154 8.30 14.37 -7.39
N SER A 155 8.26 15.69 -7.17
CA SER A 155 8.48 16.73 -8.19
C SER A 155 9.86 16.59 -8.84
N LYS A 156 10.90 16.31 -8.05
CA LYS A 156 12.29 16.15 -8.52
C LYS A 156 12.43 14.99 -9.51
N LEU A 157 11.79 13.85 -9.23
CA LEU A 157 11.80 12.68 -10.13
C LEU A 157 10.94 12.91 -11.38
N THR A 158 9.77 13.50 -11.20
CA THR A 158 8.83 13.83 -12.30
C THR A 158 9.45 14.83 -13.27
N ASP A 159 10.06 15.90 -12.76
CA ASP A 159 10.70 16.94 -13.57
C ASP A 159 11.93 16.40 -14.30
N SER A 160 12.71 15.56 -13.62
CA SER A 160 13.86 14.86 -14.23
C SER A 160 13.40 14.01 -15.42
N LYS A 161 12.34 13.20 -15.26
CA LYS A 161 11.79 12.36 -16.34
C LYS A 161 11.23 13.20 -17.49
N LYS A 162 10.46 14.25 -17.20
CA LYS A 162 9.90 15.17 -18.22
C LYS A 162 11.02 15.81 -19.04
N LYS A 163 12.07 16.32 -18.38
CA LYS A 163 13.25 16.90 -19.07
C LYS A 163 13.96 15.87 -19.94
N GLU A 164 14.13 14.65 -19.45
CA GLU A 164 14.76 13.56 -20.21
C GLU A 164 13.97 13.23 -21.49
N VAL A 165 12.66 13.05 -21.38
CA VAL A 165 11.79 12.73 -22.53
C VAL A 165 11.71 13.90 -23.50
N LEU A 166 11.57 15.13 -23.00
CA LEU A 166 11.54 16.32 -23.83
C LEU A 166 12.86 16.50 -24.61
N LYS A 167 14.02 16.21 -23.98
CA LYS A 167 15.33 16.26 -24.64
C LYS A 167 15.47 15.19 -25.72
N LYS A 168 14.91 13.99 -25.52
CA LYS A 168 15.01 12.86 -26.46
C LYS A 168 14.04 12.95 -27.64
N THR A 169 12.82 13.41 -27.39
CA THR A 169 11.70 13.30 -28.35
C THR A 169 11.17 14.65 -28.82
N GLY A 170 11.51 15.74 -28.13
CA GLY A 170 11.02 17.09 -28.42
C GLY A 170 9.58 17.37 -27.99
N LYS A 171 8.85 16.38 -27.49
CA LYS A 171 7.43 16.50 -27.09
C LYS A 171 7.11 15.69 -25.83
N LEU A 172 5.97 15.95 -25.22
CA LEU A 172 5.45 15.22 -24.06
C LEU A 172 4.11 14.60 -24.42
N GLU A 173 4.15 13.37 -24.94
CA GLU A 173 2.96 12.62 -25.30
C GLU A 173 2.73 11.45 -24.34
N CYS A 174 1.47 11.07 -24.16
CA CYS A 174 1.10 9.91 -23.37
C CYS A 174 1.63 8.63 -24.03
N GLU A 175 2.36 7.81 -23.27
CA GLU A 175 2.95 6.55 -23.77
C GLU A 175 1.89 5.47 -24.13
N ILE A 176 0.65 5.66 -23.68
CA ILE A 176 -0.48 4.75 -23.89
C ILE A 176 -1.29 5.15 -25.12
N CYS A 177 -1.85 6.36 -25.13
CA CYS A 177 -2.80 6.80 -26.16
C CYS A 177 -2.23 7.88 -27.10
N SER A 178 -0.96 8.27 -26.93
CA SER A 178 -0.30 9.32 -27.71
C SER A 178 -0.96 10.70 -27.62
N PHE A 179 -1.76 10.94 -26.58
CA PHE A 179 -2.35 12.25 -26.32
C PHE A 179 -1.28 13.26 -25.91
N ASP A 180 -1.32 14.44 -26.51
CA ASP A 180 -0.41 15.56 -26.24
C ASP A 180 -1.24 16.77 -25.81
N PHE A 181 -0.98 17.27 -24.60
CA PHE A 181 -1.70 18.41 -24.02
C PHE A 181 -1.36 19.72 -24.74
N TYR A 182 -0.11 19.93 -25.14
CA TYR A 182 0.29 21.13 -25.87
C TYR A 182 -0.36 21.16 -27.25
N LYS A 183 -0.40 20.01 -27.94
CA LYS A 183 -1.07 19.91 -29.25
C LYS A 183 -2.58 20.19 -29.17
N THR A 184 -3.22 19.76 -28.08
CA THR A 184 -4.69 19.85 -27.93
C THR A 184 -5.14 21.19 -27.35
N TYR A 185 -4.40 21.71 -26.37
CA TYR A 185 -4.79 22.88 -25.57
C TYR A 185 -3.86 24.10 -25.75
N GLY A 186 -2.83 24.01 -26.59
CA GLY A 186 -1.87 25.09 -26.82
C GLY A 186 -1.00 25.38 -25.59
N GLU A 187 -0.72 26.66 -25.34
CA GLU A 187 0.17 27.10 -24.26
C GLU A 187 -0.29 26.63 -22.86
N VAL A 188 -1.60 26.45 -22.64
CA VAL A 188 -2.14 25.95 -21.36
C VAL A 188 -1.69 24.51 -21.08
N GLY A 189 -1.48 23.70 -22.12
CA GLY A 189 -1.03 22.31 -22.00
C GLY A 189 0.49 22.14 -21.98
N LYS A 190 1.26 23.22 -22.07
CA LYS A 190 2.72 23.16 -22.21
C LYS A 190 3.38 22.59 -20.96
N GLY A 191 4.16 21.53 -21.13
CA GLY A 191 4.84 20.87 -20.00
C GLY A 191 3.94 20.00 -19.13
N PHE A 192 2.63 19.96 -19.42
CA PHE A 192 1.67 19.22 -18.62
C PHE A 192 1.55 17.77 -19.09
N ILE A 193 1.91 16.86 -18.19
CA ILE A 193 1.72 15.42 -18.30
C ILE A 193 1.90 14.81 -16.90
N GLU A 194 1.20 13.72 -16.61
CA GLU A 194 1.28 13.00 -15.34
C GLU A 194 2.30 11.87 -15.43
N CYS A 195 2.85 11.48 -14.28
CA CYS A 195 3.85 10.42 -14.17
C CYS A 195 3.23 9.25 -13.41
N HIS A 196 3.31 8.05 -13.97
CA HIS A 196 2.83 6.81 -13.37
C HIS A 196 3.99 5.84 -13.13
N HIS A 197 4.02 5.19 -11.98
CA HIS A 197 5.00 4.12 -11.74
C HIS A 197 4.55 2.81 -12.41
N ILE A 198 5.38 2.26 -13.30
CA ILE A 198 5.06 1.09 -14.12
C ILE A 198 5.04 -0.20 -13.28
N LYS A 199 5.90 -0.28 -12.26
CA LYS A 199 6.00 -1.43 -11.37
C LYS A 199 5.22 -1.17 -10.09
N GLN A 200 4.25 -2.03 -9.83
CA GLN A 200 3.56 -2.06 -8.54
C GLN A 200 4.58 -2.31 -7.42
N LEU A 201 4.43 -1.62 -6.29
CA LEU A 201 5.17 -1.90 -5.06
C LEU A 201 5.03 -3.35 -4.58
N SER A 202 3.96 -4.05 -4.97
CA SER A 202 3.81 -5.49 -4.75
C SER A 202 4.95 -6.31 -5.39
N THR A 203 5.53 -5.82 -6.50
CA THR A 203 6.63 -6.45 -7.23
C THR A 203 8.01 -5.91 -6.86
N TYR A 204 8.09 -4.95 -5.93
CA TYR A 204 9.38 -4.45 -5.46
C TYR A 204 10.16 -5.54 -4.73
N GLN A 205 11.38 -5.82 -5.21
CA GLN A 205 12.44 -6.28 -4.31
C GLN A 205 12.82 -5.11 -3.42
N VAL A 206 12.93 -5.39 -2.12
CA VAL A 206 12.96 -4.50 -0.93
C VAL A 206 14.09 -3.44 -0.93
N SER A 207 14.76 -3.15 -2.04
CA SER A 207 15.92 -2.25 -2.09
C SER A 207 16.21 -1.59 -3.44
N GLN A 208 15.28 -1.62 -4.40
CA GLN A 208 15.55 -0.98 -5.70
C GLN A 208 15.24 0.52 -5.68
N LYS A 209 16.26 1.35 -5.98
CA LYS A 209 16.06 2.77 -6.30
C LYS A 209 15.13 2.88 -7.51
N THR A 210 14.07 3.69 -7.41
CA THR A 210 13.21 4.03 -8.55
C THR A 210 14.05 4.69 -9.63
N LYS A 211 14.12 4.07 -10.82
CA LYS A 211 14.80 4.64 -11.98
C LYS A 211 13.80 5.43 -12.82
N SER A 212 14.28 6.32 -13.68
CA SER A 212 13.42 7.00 -14.67
C SER A 212 12.71 6.00 -15.59
N GLU A 213 13.27 4.81 -15.79
CA GLU A 213 12.68 3.68 -16.53
C GLU A 213 11.46 3.05 -15.85
N ASP A 214 11.33 3.20 -14.52
CA ASP A 214 10.18 2.70 -13.77
C ASP A 214 8.99 3.68 -13.79
N LEU A 215 9.13 4.80 -14.50
CA LEU A 215 8.14 5.86 -14.68
C LEU A 215 7.67 5.93 -16.14
N ALA A 216 6.37 6.01 -16.34
CA ALA A 216 5.74 6.29 -17.62
C ALA A 216 5.01 7.63 -17.59
N LEU A 217 5.11 8.38 -18.69
CA LEU A 217 4.34 9.60 -18.89
C LEU A 217 2.96 9.26 -19.46
N VAL A 218 1.91 9.66 -18.74
CA VAL A 218 0.52 9.36 -19.07
C VAL A 218 -0.36 10.60 -18.99
N CYS A 219 -1.42 10.66 -19.78
CA CYS A 219 -2.43 11.72 -19.64
C CYS A 219 -3.37 11.43 -18.46
N SER A 220 -4.03 12.47 -17.97
CA SER A 220 -4.93 12.38 -16.80
C SER A 220 -6.02 11.31 -16.93
N ASN A 221 -6.53 11.08 -18.14
CA ASN A 221 -7.52 10.03 -18.39
C ASN A 221 -6.90 8.63 -18.26
N CYS A 222 -5.73 8.41 -18.87
CA CYS A 222 -5.03 7.14 -18.78
C CYS A 222 -4.53 6.86 -17.36
N HIS A 223 -3.98 7.86 -16.66
CA HIS A 223 -3.56 7.74 -15.26
C HIS A 223 -4.71 7.29 -14.37
N ARG A 224 -5.87 7.93 -14.53
CA ARG A 224 -7.09 7.56 -13.80
C ARG A 224 -7.59 6.16 -14.14
N MET A 225 -7.43 5.69 -15.37
CA MET A 225 -7.80 4.32 -15.76
C MET A 225 -6.85 3.27 -15.23
N LEU A 226 -5.54 3.56 -15.15
CA LEU A 226 -4.55 2.66 -14.55
C LEU A 226 -4.89 2.39 -13.08
N HIS A 227 -5.26 3.43 -12.34
CA HIS A 227 -5.68 3.33 -10.93
C HIS A 227 -7.12 2.88 -10.69
N ARG A 228 -7.92 2.65 -11.74
CA ARG A 228 -9.36 2.36 -11.58
C ARG A 228 -9.64 0.98 -11.01
N ASN A 229 -8.75 0.00 -11.21
CA ASN A 229 -8.93 -1.39 -10.75
C ASN A 229 -7.80 -1.82 -9.82
N ARG A 230 -8.14 -2.49 -8.71
CA ARG A 230 -7.23 -2.94 -7.64
C ARG A 230 -6.03 -3.80 -8.08
N ASN A 231 -6.12 -4.43 -9.25
CA ASN A 231 -5.02 -5.22 -9.80
C ASN A 231 -4.04 -4.39 -10.64
N ASP A 232 -4.13 -3.05 -10.59
CA ASP A 232 -3.31 -2.06 -11.31
C ASP A 232 -3.03 -2.53 -12.74
N MET A 233 -3.96 -2.18 -13.63
CA MET A 233 -3.89 -2.59 -15.03
C MET A 233 -2.55 -2.15 -15.60
N SER A 234 -1.76 -3.09 -16.14
CA SER A 234 -0.47 -2.72 -16.70
C SER A 234 -0.65 -1.74 -17.88
N ILE A 235 0.32 -0.86 -18.07
CA ILE A 235 0.39 0.05 -19.22
C ILE A 235 0.16 -0.70 -20.53
N LYS A 236 0.79 -1.89 -20.66
CA LYS A 236 0.65 -2.75 -21.84
C LYS A 236 -0.79 -3.23 -22.02
N THR A 237 -1.46 -3.62 -20.94
CA THR A 237 -2.87 -4.05 -20.96
C THR A 237 -3.80 -2.92 -21.37
N LEU A 238 -3.63 -1.72 -20.79
CA LEU A 238 -4.47 -0.57 -21.12
C LEU A 238 -4.24 -0.11 -22.57
N LYS A 239 -2.98 -0.11 -23.02
CA LYS A 239 -2.61 0.20 -24.41
C LYS A 239 -3.24 -0.78 -25.39
N ASN A 240 -3.22 -2.08 -25.09
CA ASN A 240 -3.85 -3.10 -25.93
C ASN A 240 -5.37 -2.90 -26.02
N LYS A 241 -6.05 -2.54 -24.92
CA LYS A 241 -7.49 -2.26 -24.93
C LYS A 241 -7.84 -1.05 -25.82
N ILE A 242 -7.08 0.04 -25.71
CA ILE A 242 -7.32 1.25 -26.51
C ILE A 242 -7.04 1.01 -28.01
N ASN A 243 -6.11 0.11 -28.34
CA ASN A 243 -5.77 -0.23 -29.71
C ASN A 243 -6.66 -1.32 -30.34
N GLN A 244 -7.49 -2.02 -29.57
CA GLN A 244 -8.45 -3.00 -30.10
C GLN A 244 -9.69 -2.35 -30.72
N ASP A 245 -9.95 -1.07 -30.39
CA ASP A 245 -11.10 -0.30 -30.87
C ASP A 245 -10.73 0.77 -31.95
N LYS A 246 -9.53 0.67 -32.53
CA LYS A 246 -9.08 1.50 -33.67
C LYS A 246 -8.90 0.65 -34.91
#